data_AF-A0A931V623-F1
#
_entry.id   AF-A0A931V623-F1
#
_cell.length_a   1.000
_cell.length_b   1.000
_cell.length_c   1.000
_cell.angle_alpha   90.00
_cell.angle_beta   90.00
_cell.angle_gamma   90.00
#
_symmetry.space_group_name_H-M   'P 1'
#
loop_
_entity.id
_entity.type
_entity.pdbx_description
1 polymer ?
#
loop_
_entity_poly.entity_id
_entity_poly.type
_entity_poly.pdbx_seq_one_letter_code
_entity_poly.pdbx_strand_id
1 'polypeptide(L)'
;MTSHESAPRPSPILALVALTVVFRFCPSWLTVDVAEAARLHQTNAERVSRLTSRVLSEFEQAISTVTRRGRPPRDRSDDGHPELVLLRALLEIATSVIAALSTRVSVRRLIRPLVIGAWTRLSKTTPSITMARFAKVLALPVRTLREWLRTPPSAQHREPAETSAPPTSKPPRTRPPRRPRFAYDLVVPGTQLGGDTTDLCAFGVPIKLVGVQDIGARDSRLFDSVVLDERECAEHVIQAITDAIDGREGFQVLTDQGTSFLAQKTRDALDALGATHAPQREGHPQGKATVERGFGSLKDIVAPLLSLTDRLADALPALRSVELATATARLVVSVALRAYQAGARAARLAIDARAGLDEDALVRVAARAREQAIATEHSVKLWLQHVYDLYSFDVARDRFVRELRAYPLAALKDAEARLRTQLHRVDLRSLFRYFASLVRTASEEHARERALEQQMLDERDRTERAAAARAARIDHLQARPDVWLREAITMLAAQWHPTKRALLFDGAGALGLVRAALERLVALNGSRPAADIACGVFADFVLRHHDRLGDAGVDAIEAIVQRELECLHTRAHTRGHSDSTADGSPPIMLMLPLGLFRRPRPPEPLSI
;
A
#
# COMPACT_ATOMS: atom_id res chain seq x y z
N MET A 1 23.17 32.18 -29.06
CA MET A 1 23.30 30.88 -29.73
C MET A 1 24.68 30.31 -29.40
N THR A 2 24.79 28.98 -29.27
CA THR A 2 25.83 28.15 -28.59
C THR A 2 25.70 28.14 -27.06
N SER A 3 25.52 27.03 -26.33
CA SER A 3 25.49 25.59 -26.65
C SER A 3 24.69 24.82 -25.57
N HIS A 4 23.74 23.98 -26.00
CA HIS A 4 23.18 22.91 -25.17
C HIS A 4 24.26 21.85 -24.93
N GLU A 5 25.04 21.99 -23.84
CA GLU A 5 25.82 20.85 -23.35
C GLU A 5 24.86 19.90 -22.63
N SER A 6 24.54 18.81 -23.32
CA SER A 6 23.66 17.75 -22.83
C SER A 6 24.26 17.13 -21.58
N ALA A 7 23.44 16.89 -20.55
CA ALA A 7 23.84 16.19 -19.33
C ALA A 7 24.56 14.86 -19.68
N PRO A 8 25.63 14.49 -18.96
CA PRO A 8 26.33 13.25 -19.25
C PRO A 8 25.37 12.09 -19.01
N ARG A 9 25.14 11.34 -20.08
CA ARG A 9 24.23 10.21 -20.08
C ARG A 9 24.60 9.27 -18.94
N PRO A 10 23.63 8.85 -18.10
CA PRO A 10 23.91 7.84 -17.08
C PRO A 10 24.58 6.65 -17.74
N SER A 11 25.56 6.06 -17.05
CA SER A 11 26.27 4.92 -17.63
C SER A 11 25.25 3.85 -18.03
N PRO A 12 25.37 3.23 -19.22
CA PRO A 12 24.40 2.23 -19.69
C PRO A 12 24.15 1.12 -18.66
N ILE A 13 25.17 0.77 -17.87
CA ILE A 13 25.07 -0.22 -16.79
C ILE A 13 24.12 0.22 -15.66
N LEU A 14 24.13 1.49 -15.27
CA LEU A 14 23.28 2.00 -14.20
C LEU A 14 21.83 2.06 -14.66
N ALA A 15 21.60 2.53 -15.90
CA ALA A 15 20.29 2.53 -16.53
C ALA A 15 19.72 1.12 -16.64
N LEU A 16 20.53 0.14 -17.08
CA LEU A 16 20.13 -1.27 -17.14
C LEU A 16 19.84 -1.87 -15.75
N VAL A 17 20.62 -1.52 -14.71
CA VAL A 17 20.34 -1.97 -13.34
C VAL A 17 19.00 -1.40 -12.84
N ALA A 18 18.75 -0.10 -13.03
CA ALA A 18 17.48 0.53 -12.66
C ALA A 18 16.30 -0.08 -13.42
N LEU A 19 16.44 -0.28 -14.73
CA LEU A 19 15.46 -0.96 -15.58
C LEU A 19 15.17 -2.39 -15.07
N THR A 20 16.21 -3.13 -14.68
CA THR A 20 16.06 -4.50 -14.14
C THR A 20 15.40 -4.50 -12.75
N VAL A 21 15.63 -3.49 -11.92
CA VAL A 21 14.92 -3.31 -10.65
C VAL A 21 13.43 -3.10 -10.91
N VAL A 22 13.07 -2.17 -11.81
CA VAL A 22 11.67 -1.93 -12.19
C VAL A 22 11.03 -3.19 -12.77
N PHE A 23 11.73 -3.90 -13.65
CA PHE A 23 11.27 -5.17 -14.22
C PHE A 23 10.97 -6.23 -13.16
N ARG A 24 11.81 -6.37 -12.12
CA ARG A 24 11.61 -7.37 -11.06
C ARG A 24 10.37 -7.10 -10.19
N PHE A 25 9.98 -5.84 -10.01
CA PHE A 25 8.83 -5.48 -9.17
C PHE A 25 7.56 -5.21 -9.97
N CYS A 26 7.68 -4.66 -11.17
CA CYS A 26 6.55 -4.27 -12.03
C CYS A 26 6.92 -4.48 -13.51
N PRO A 27 6.89 -5.73 -14.01
CA PRO A 27 7.23 -6.02 -15.40
C PRO A 27 6.37 -5.27 -16.42
N SER A 28 5.10 -5.00 -16.08
CA SER A 28 4.13 -4.31 -16.95
C SER A 28 4.42 -2.82 -17.19
N TRP A 29 5.37 -2.23 -16.43
CA TRP A 29 5.73 -0.81 -16.58
C TRP A 29 6.81 -0.58 -17.64
N LEU A 30 7.35 -1.67 -18.19
CA LEU A 30 8.39 -1.60 -19.21
C LEU A 30 7.81 -2.10 -20.53
N THR A 31 7.91 -1.26 -21.55
CA THR A 31 7.64 -1.63 -22.94
C THR A 31 8.82 -2.33 -23.60
N VAL A 32 9.99 -2.35 -22.94
CA VAL A 32 11.25 -2.86 -23.47
C VAL A 32 11.73 -4.04 -22.62
N ASP A 33 12.05 -5.15 -23.28
CA ASP A 33 12.67 -6.30 -22.63
C ASP A 33 14.08 -5.96 -22.12
N VAL A 34 14.36 -6.30 -20.87
CA VAL A 34 15.64 -6.03 -20.21
C VAL A 34 16.79 -6.77 -20.90
N ALA A 35 16.55 -7.99 -21.42
CA ALA A 35 17.58 -8.74 -22.13
C ALA A 35 17.88 -8.15 -23.51
N GLU A 36 16.88 -7.60 -24.18
CA GLU A 36 17.03 -6.81 -25.41
C GLU A 36 17.76 -5.49 -25.17
N ALA A 37 17.39 -4.73 -24.12
CA ALA A 37 18.09 -3.52 -23.72
C ALA A 37 19.56 -3.78 -23.34
N ALA A 38 19.84 -4.88 -22.65
CA ALA A 38 21.21 -5.28 -22.31
C ALA A 38 22.04 -5.64 -23.56
N ARG A 39 21.45 -6.32 -24.55
CA ARG A 39 22.09 -6.59 -25.85
C ARG A 39 22.39 -5.31 -26.62
N LEU A 40 21.43 -4.39 -26.70
CA LEU A 40 21.58 -3.10 -27.40
C LEU A 40 22.74 -2.27 -26.84
N HIS A 41 22.98 -2.36 -25.53
CA HIS A 41 24.09 -1.68 -24.85
C HIS A 41 25.32 -2.57 -24.62
N GLN A 42 25.45 -3.69 -25.35
CA GLN A 42 26.59 -4.62 -25.30
C GLN A 42 27.00 -5.04 -23.88
N THR A 43 26.02 -5.12 -22.98
CA THR A 43 26.25 -5.42 -21.57
C THR A 43 25.75 -6.83 -21.27
N ASN A 44 26.60 -7.68 -20.68
CA ASN A 44 26.22 -9.05 -20.33
C ASN A 44 25.05 -9.05 -19.33
N ALA A 45 23.93 -9.69 -19.71
CA ALA A 45 22.72 -9.78 -18.90
C ALA A 45 22.95 -10.43 -17.52
N GLU A 46 23.87 -11.40 -17.42
CA GLU A 46 24.24 -11.98 -16.12
C GLU A 46 24.93 -10.96 -15.21
N ARG A 47 25.73 -10.06 -15.77
CA ARG A 47 26.41 -9.00 -15.02
C ARG A 47 25.40 -7.99 -14.48
N VAL A 48 24.43 -7.59 -15.31
CA VAL A 48 23.32 -6.71 -14.89
C VAL A 48 22.50 -7.39 -13.80
N SER A 49 22.11 -8.65 -13.99
CA SER A 49 21.34 -9.41 -12.99
C SER A 49 22.07 -9.56 -11.66
N ARG A 50 23.39 -9.83 -11.67
CA ARG A 50 24.23 -9.90 -10.46
C ARG A 50 24.31 -8.56 -9.73
N LEU A 51 24.52 -7.46 -10.46
CA LEU A 51 24.57 -6.12 -9.88
C LEU A 51 23.22 -5.73 -9.29
N THR A 52 22.12 -5.98 -10.00
CA THR A 52 20.77 -5.74 -9.52
C THR A 52 20.45 -6.55 -8.27
N SER A 53 20.78 -7.84 -8.23
CA SER A 53 20.59 -8.66 -7.02
C SER A 53 21.40 -8.16 -5.83
N ARG A 54 22.63 -7.67 -6.08
CA ARG A 54 23.46 -7.10 -5.01
C ARG A 54 22.89 -5.80 -4.46
N VAL A 55 22.43 -4.90 -5.34
CA VAL A 55 21.76 -3.66 -4.94
C VAL A 55 20.51 -3.96 -4.13
N LEU A 56 19.65 -4.88 -4.60
CA LEU A 56 18.43 -5.25 -3.89
C LEU A 56 18.70 -5.88 -2.53
N SER A 57 19.70 -6.77 -2.43
CA SER A 57 20.08 -7.38 -1.15
C SER A 57 20.51 -6.35 -0.10
N GLU A 58 21.22 -5.29 -0.49
CA GLU A 58 21.64 -4.23 0.43
C GLU A 58 20.45 -3.35 0.85
N PHE A 59 19.53 -3.06 -0.09
CA PHE A 59 18.29 -2.35 0.21
C PHE A 59 17.37 -3.16 1.14
N GLU A 60 17.21 -4.46 0.89
CA GLU A 60 16.45 -5.39 1.75
C GLU A 60 17.10 -5.53 3.13
N GLN A 61 18.43 -5.54 3.21
CA GLN A 61 19.15 -5.55 4.49
C GLN A 61 18.94 -4.25 5.28
N ALA A 62 18.99 -3.09 4.61
CA ALA A 62 18.68 -1.81 5.24
C ALA A 62 17.22 -1.76 5.73
N ILE A 63 16.27 -2.18 4.90
CA ILE A 63 14.84 -2.23 5.24
C ILE A 63 14.59 -3.20 6.39
N SER A 64 15.15 -4.42 6.35
CA SER A 64 14.98 -5.42 7.42
C SER A 64 15.60 -4.98 8.75
N THR A 65 16.66 -4.17 8.72
CA THR A 65 17.26 -3.59 9.93
C THR A 65 16.34 -2.56 10.58
N VAL A 66 15.61 -1.80 9.76
CA VAL A 66 14.66 -0.77 10.23
C VAL A 66 13.28 -1.35 10.57
N THR A 67 12.89 -2.46 9.95
CA THR A 67 11.53 -3.05 10.03
C THR A 67 11.43 -4.28 10.92
N ARG A 68 12.50 -4.68 11.63
CA ARG A 68 12.50 -5.88 12.47
C ARG A 68 11.50 -5.77 13.64
N ARG A 69 10.31 -6.33 13.47
CA ARG A 69 9.30 -6.50 14.53
C ARG A 69 9.77 -7.56 15.55
N GLY A 70 9.72 -7.22 16.84
CA GLY A 70 9.73 -8.22 17.93
C GLY A 70 10.75 -8.05 19.06
N ARG A 71 11.67 -7.09 19.00
CA ARG A 71 12.48 -6.71 20.16
C ARG A 71 12.17 -5.27 20.53
N PRO A 72 11.85 -4.93 21.80
CA PRO A 72 12.06 -3.57 22.25
C PRO A 72 13.51 -3.20 21.90
N PRO A 73 13.79 -2.00 21.39
CA PRO A 73 15.18 -1.56 21.32
C PRO A 73 15.74 -1.70 22.75
N ARG A 74 16.70 -2.62 22.95
CA ARG A 74 17.58 -2.52 24.11
C ARG A 74 18.11 -1.10 24.11
N ASP A 75 18.07 -0.45 25.27
CA ASP A 75 18.54 0.92 25.47
C ASP A 75 19.73 1.21 24.55
N ARG A 76 19.45 2.03 23.54
CA ARG A 76 20.35 2.35 22.43
C ARG A 76 21.40 3.38 22.88
N SER A 77 22.09 3.15 23.98
CA SER A 77 23.15 4.05 24.42
C SER A 77 24.56 3.62 24.02
N ASP A 78 24.87 2.32 23.78
CA ASP A 78 26.28 1.94 23.54
C ASP A 78 26.60 1.05 22.31
N ASP A 79 25.74 0.12 21.90
CA ASP A 79 26.16 -0.87 20.86
C ASP A 79 26.07 -0.35 19.41
N GLY A 80 25.22 0.65 19.14
CA GLY A 80 25.06 1.21 17.78
C GLY A 80 26.16 2.18 17.38
N HIS A 81 26.79 2.83 18.35
CA HIS A 81 27.84 3.82 18.12
C HIS A 81 29.07 3.23 17.41
N PRO A 82 29.67 2.10 17.84
CA PRO A 82 30.84 1.54 17.16
C PRO A 82 30.54 1.08 15.73
N GLU A 83 29.32 0.62 15.45
CA GLU A 83 28.93 0.16 14.11
C GLU A 83 28.65 1.32 13.16
N LEU A 84 28.00 2.39 13.65
CA LEU A 84 27.84 3.66 12.92
C LEU A 84 29.18 4.35 12.66
N VAL A 85 30.08 4.34 13.65
CA VAL A 85 31.42 4.94 13.54
C VAL A 85 32.29 4.14 12.55
N LEU A 86 32.22 2.81 12.59
CA LEU A 86 32.87 1.96 11.59
C LEU A 86 32.31 2.20 10.19
N LEU A 87 30.98 2.27 10.03
CA LEU A 87 30.32 2.51 8.74
C LEU A 87 30.69 3.89 8.17
N ARG A 88 30.75 4.93 9.01
CA ARG A 88 31.18 6.28 8.62
C ARG A 88 32.63 6.30 8.14
N ALA A 89 33.54 5.64 8.85
CA ALA A 89 34.93 5.55 8.43
C ALA A 89 35.11 4.75 7.13
N LEU A 90 34.33 3.70 6.92
CA LEU A 90 34.34 2.94 5.66
C LEU A 90 33.80 3.77 4.49
N LEU A 91 32.76 4.57 4.74
CA LEU A 91 32.25 5.54 3.78
C LEU A 91 33.30 6.62 3.48
N GLU A 92 33.99 7.16 4.47
CA GLU A 92 35.10 8.10 4.25
C GLU A 92 36.22 7.50 3.38
N ILE A 93 36.63 6.26 3.64
CA ILE A 93 37.62 5.55 2.81
C ILE A 93 37.09 5.37 1.39
N ALA A 94 35.85 4.90 1.23
CA ALA A 94 35.24 4.69 -0.08
C ALA A 94 35.14 6.01 -0.86
N THR A 95 34.66 7.08 -0.22
CA THR A 95 34.58 8.44 -0.77
C THR A 95 35.96 8.96 -1.16
N SER A 96 36.98 8.75 -0.33
CA SER A 96 38.36 9.19 -0.62
C SER A 96 39.01 8.40 -1.75
N VAL A 97 38.75 7.09 -1.84
CA VAL A 97 39.21 6.23 -2.95
C VAL A 97 38.50 6.60 -4.25
N ILE A 98 37.21 6.90 -4.21
CA ILE A 98 36.43 7.38 -5.36
C ILE A 98 36.92 8.76 -5.81
N ALA A 99 37.21 9.67 -4.88
CA ALA A 99 37.82 10.95 -5.18
C ALA A 99 39.21 10.78 -5.82
N ALA A 100 40.03 9.84 -5.34
CA ALA A 100 41.34 9.54 -5.91
C ALA A 100 41.29 8.84 -7.28
N LEU A 101 40.22 8.10 -7.59
CA LEU A 101 39.99 7.45 -8.89
C LEU A 101 39.74 8.44 -10.04
N SER A 102 39.40 9.70 -9.71
CA SER A 102 39.18 10.78 -10.70
C SER A 102 40.47 11.28 -11.36
N THR A 103 41.65 10.98 -10.78
CA THR A 103 42.95 11.28 -11.36
C THR A 103 43.64 9.98 -11.78
N ARG A 104 43.64 9.71 -13.08
CA ARG A 104 44.26 8.49 -13.65
C ARG A 104 45.75 8.46 -13.24
N VAL A 105 46.11 7.51 -12.36
CA VAL A 105 47.44 6.84 -12.15
C VAL A 105 47.76 6.52 -10.68
N SER A 106 47.11 7.10 -9.65
CA SER A 106 47.64 7.03 -8.27
C SER A 106 46.87 6.19 -7.23
N VAL A 107 45.83 5.46 -7.62
CA VAL A 107 44.89 4.79 -6.69
C VAL A 107 45.58 3.78 -5.76
N ARG A 108 46.57 3.02 -6.24
CA ARG A 108 47.30 2.06 -5.41
C ARG A 108 48.19 2.70 -4.33
N ARG A 109 48.65 3.95 -4.53
CA ARG A 109 49.53 4.65 -3.57
C ARG A 109 48.76 5.30 -2.42
N LEU A 110 47.48 5.62 -2.62
CA LEU A 110 46.65 6.34 -1.65
C LEU A 110 45.82 5.42 -0.73
N ILE A 111 45.53 4.18 -1.13
CA ILE A 111 44.74 3.24 -0.33
C ILE A 111 45.42 2.94 1.02
N ARG A 112 46.74 2.74 1.03
CA ARG A 112 47.50 2.44 2.24
C ARG A 112 47.42 3.55 3.30
N PRO A 113 47.77 4.83 3.01
CA PRO A 113 47.65 5.91 3.99
C PRO A 113 46.20 6.14 4.46
N LEU A 114 45.20 6.00 3.58
CA LEU A 114 43.78 6.19 3.95
C LEU A 114 43.29 5.10 4.92
N VAL A 115 43.62 3.84 4.65
CA VAL A 115 43.25 2.71 5.52
C VAL A 115 43.98 2.77 6.85
N ILE A 116 45.29 3.13 6.85
CA ILE A 116 46.06 3.35 8.08
C ILE A 116 45.44 4.48 8.91
N GLY A 117 45.15 5.63 8.29
CA GLY A 117 44.59 6.81 8.95
C GLY A 117 43.21 6.55 9.56
N ALA A 118 42.33 5.87 8.84
CA ALA A 118 41.02 5.47 9.36
C ALA A 118 41.15 4.51 10.54
N TRP A 119 42.04 3.51 10.47
CA TRP A 119 42.31 2.61 11.60
C TRP A 119 42.88 3.36 12.82
N THR A 120 43.81 4.29 12.63
CA THR A 120 44.40 5.05 13.75
C THR A 120 43.41 6.00 14.40
N ARG A 121 42.49 6.60 13.63
CA ARG A 121 41.40 7.41 14.20
C ARG A 121 40.43 6.54 14.98
N LEU A 122 39.92 5.46 14.37
CA LEU A 122 38.93 4.56 14.96
C LEU A 122 39.43 3.86 16.22
N SER A 123 40.68 3.37 16.21
CA SER A 123 41.26 2.69 17.38
C SER A 123 41.47 3.63 18.57
N LYS A 124 41.62 4.94 18.33
CA LYS A 124 41.71 5.96 19.38
C LYS A 124 40.33 6.41 19.89
N THR A 125 39.37 6.60 19.00
CA THR A 125 38.03 7.10 19.37
C THR A 125 37.07 6.00 19.84
N THR A 126 37.35 4.74 19.53
CA THR A 126 36.42 3.63 19.81
C THR A 126 37.18 2.36 20.19
N PRO A 127 37.49 2.15 21.47
CA PRO A 127 38.31 1.02 21.96
C PRO A 127 37.71 -0.37 21.66
N SER A 128 36.40 -0.46 21.40
CA SER A 128 35.69 -1.72 21.12
C SER A 128 35.90 -2.25 19.68
N ILE A 129 36.50 -1.46 18.78
CA ILE A 129 36.79 -1.88 17.41
C ILE A 129 38.16 -2.56 17.36
N THR A 130 38.18 -3.88 17.16
CA THR A 130 39.43 -4.64 17.02
C THR A 130 39.98 -4.60 15.59
N MET A 131 41.30 -4.76 15.44
CA MET A 131 41.98 -4.74 14.13
C MET A 131 41.47 -5.86 13.23
N ALA A 132 41.15 -7.02 13.80
CA ALA A 132 40.54 -8.14 13.09
C ALA A 132 39.14 -7.78 12.54
N ARG A 133 38.33 -7.06 13.31
CA ARG A 133 37.00 -6.62 12.90
C ARG A 133 37.07 -5.58 11.79
N PHE A 134 37.92 -4.55 11.95
CA PHE A 134 38.12 -3.52 10.92
C PHE A 134 38.64 -4.10 9.60
N ALA A 135 39.65 -4.97 9.67
CA ALA A 135 40.23 -5.63 8.49
C ALA A 135 39.22 -6.56 7.79
N LYS A 136 38.39 -7.30 8.57
CA LYS A 136 37.33 -8.16 8.04
C LYS A 136 36.32 -7.39 7.19
N VAL A 137 35.91 -6.19 7.63
CA VAL A 137 34.92 -5.39 6.90
C VAL A 137 35.51 -4.79 5.61
N LEU A 138 36.80 -4.47 5.60
CA LEU A 138 37.52 -4.04 4.41
C LEU A 138 37.96 -5.19 3.49
N ALA A 139 37.64 -6.44 3.84
CA ALA A 139 38.16 -7.64 3.18
C ALA A 139 39.70 -7.64 3.04
N LEU A 140 40.40 -7.08 4.02
CA LEU A 140 41.86 -6.98 4.06
C LEU A 140 42.44 -8.06 5.01
N PRO A 141 43.51 -8.79 4.66
CA PRO A 141 44.16 -9.68 5.60
C PRO A 141 44.74 -8.88 6.78
N VAL A 142 44.50 -9.35 8.01
CA VAL A 142 45.00 -8.71 9.25
C VAL A 142 46.53 -8.53 9.23
N ARG A 143 47.25 -9.49 8.63
CA ARG A 143 48.71 -9.41 8.43
C ARG A 143 49.14 -8.20 7.59
N THR A 144 48.38 -7.88 6.55
CA THR A 144 48.67 -6.78 5.62
C THR A 144 48.46 -5.43 6.29
N LEU A 145 47.39 -5.29 7.09
CA LEU A 145 47.18 -4.08 7.89
C LEU A 145 48.28 -3.90 8.96
N ARG A 146 48.70 -4.98 9.62
CA ARG A 146 49.78 -4.95 10.62
C ARG A 146 51.12 -4.56 9.99
N GLU A 147 51.42 -5.08 8.81
CA GLU A 147 52.61 -4.71 8.03
C GLU A 147 52.56 -3.23 7.61
N TRP A 148 51.40 -2.76 7.16
CA TRP A 148 51.19 -1.37 6.78
C TRP A 148 51.40 -0.38 7.92
N LEU A 149 51.01 -0.75 9.14
CA LEU A 149 51.24 0.05 10.35
C LEU A 149 52.71 0.07 10.79
N ARG A 150 53.52 -0.92 10.39
CA ARG A 150 54.95 -1.00 10.73
C ARG A 150 55.83 -0.15 9.79
N THR A 151 55.38 0.13 8.57
CA THR A 151 56.08 1.04 7.64
C THR A 151 55.17 2.25 7.32
N PRO A 152 55.33 3.40 7.97
CA PRO A 152 54.54 4.58 7.65
C PRO A 152 54.88 5.11 6.23
N PRO A 153 53.89 5.64 5.49
CA PRO A 153 54.13 6.21 4.16
C PRO A 153 54.91 7.53 4.25
N SER A 154 55.95 7.70 3.42
CA SER A 154 56.71 8.94 3.32
C SER A 154 55.81 10.12 2.93
N ALA A 155 55.81 11.16 3.76
CA ALA A 155 54.89 12.29 3.69
C ALA A 155 55.26 13.29 2.59
N GLN A 156 54.40 13.43 1.58
CA GLN A 156 54.29 14.63 0.75
C GLN A 156 52.84 14.79 0.29
N HIS A 157 52.01 15.53 1.06
CA HIS A 157 51.06 16.52 0.51
C HIS A 157 50.34 17.32 1.60
N ARG A 158 50.28 18.64 1.33
CA ARG A 158 49.74 19.81 2.04
C ARG A 158 48.36 19.68 2.72
N GLU A 159 48.28 20.24 3.93
CA GLU A 159 47.07 20.71 4.62
C GLU A 159 46.52 22.02 4.03
N PRO A 160 45.20 22.25 4.09
CA PRO A 160 44.62 23.58 4.16
C PRO A 160 44.02 23.90 5.54
N ALA A 161 44.50 25.03 6.04
CA ALA A 161 44.14 25.92 7.15
C ALA A 161 42.81 25.76 7.92
N GLU A 162 42.97 25.99 9.23
CA GLU A 162 41.98 26.18 10.29
C GLU A 162 41.06 27.39 10.07
N THR A 163 39.76 27.23 10.36
CA THR A 163 38.85 28.36 10.62
C THR A 163 38.00 28.10 11.87
N SER A 164 38.41 28.79 12.94
CA SER A 164 37.66 29.31 14.12
C SER A 164 36.43 28.58 14.69
N ALA A 165 36.50 28.33 16.00
CA ALA A 165 35.45 27.82 16.89
C ALA A 165 34.18 28.70 16.99
N PRO A 166 33.00 28.12 17.32
CA PRO A 166 31.78 28.87 17.59
C PRO A 166 31.71 29.40 19.04
N PRO A 167 30.99 30.50 19.30
CA PRO A 167 30.91 31.11 20.63
C PRO A 167 29.94 30.38 21.57
N THR A 168 30.22 30.58 22.86
CA THR A 168 29.62 30.00 24.06
C THR A 168 28.08 30.09 24.15
N SER A 169 27.48 28.98 24.60
CA SER A 169 26.06 28.75 24.85
C SER A 169 25.44 29.70 25.90
N LYS A 170 24.29 30.29 25.57
CA LYS A 170 23.36 30.87 26.56
C LYS A 170 22.51 29.76 27.20
N PRO A 171 22.14 29.86 28.50
CA PRO A 171 21.33 28.83 29.16
C PRO A 171 19.87 28.83 28.64
N PRO A 172 19.17 27.69 28.72
CA PRO A 172 17.85 27.50 28.13
C PRO A 172 16.78 28.29 28.89
N ARG A 173 15.99 29.10 28.17
CA ARG A 173 14.78 29.74 28.69
C ARG A 173 13.71 28.69 29.01
N THR A 174 13.20 28.70 30.23
CA THR A 174 12.03 27.95 30.66
C THR A 174 10.79 28.39 29.86
N ARG A 175 10.16 27.44 29.16
CA ARG A 175 8.94 27.69 28.39
C ARG A 175 7.72 27.69 29.32
N PRO A 176 6.76 28.63 29.14
CA PRO A 176 5.51 28.60 29.89
C PRO A 176 4.65 27.37 29.51
N PRO A 177 3.76 26.93 30.42
CA PRO A 177 2.93 25.74 30.21
C PRO A 177 2.04 25.89 28.98
N ARG A 178 2.04 24.87 28.12
CA ARG A 178 1.26 24.82 26.88
C ARG A 178 -0.24 24.79 27.23
N ARG A 179 -1.00 25.77 26.72
CA ARG A 179 -2.48 25.70 26.70
C ARG A 179 -2.96 24.47 25.92
N PRO A 180 -4.12 23.88 26.30
CA PRO A 180 -4.68 22.72 25.61
C PRO A 180 -4.92 23.08 24.13
N ARG A 181 -4.38 22.24 23.25
CA ARG A 181 -4.49 22.38 21.79
C ARG A 181 -5.90 21.99 21.40
N PHE A 182 -6.48 22.66 20.39
CA PHE A 182 -7.70 22.17 19.73
C PHE A 182 -7.49 20.71 19.35
N ALA A 183 -8.32 19.83 19.91
CA ALA A 183 -8.34 18.43 19.56
C ALA A 183 -8.98 18.31 18.17
N TYR A 184 -8.16 18.16 17.13
CA TYR A 184 -8.61 17.82 15.78
C TYR A 184 -9.11 16.37 15.68
N ASP A 185 -9.41 15.73 16.81
CA ASP A 185 -9.94 14.37 16.92
C ASP A 185 -11.43 14.28 16.50
N LEU A 186 -11.99 15.39 15.98
CA LEU A 186 -13.40 15.53 15.58
C LEU A 186 -13.58 15.85 14.08
N VAL A 187 -12.54 15.79 13.24
CA VAL A 187 -12.68 16.01 11.79
C VAL A 187 -13.00 14.68 11.11
N VAL A 188 -14.18 14.58 10.51
CA VAL A 188 -14.62 13.38 9.78
C VAL A 188 -13.82 13.26 8.48
N PRO A 189 -13.25 12.08 8.15
CA PRO A 189 -12.62 11.84 6.86
C PRO A 189 -13.52 12.26 5.68
N GLY A 190 -12.93 12.78 4.61
CA GLY A 190 -13.67 13.17 3.42
C GLY A 190 -14.42 14.50 3.52
N THR A 191 -14.13 15.32 4.54
CA THR A 191 -14.79 16.63 4.72
C THR A 191 -13.84 17.82 4.56
N GLN A 192 -12.56 17.67 4.95
CA GLN A 192 -11.59 18.76 4.94
C GLN A 192 -10.24 18.32 4.37
N LEU A 193 -9.73 19.08 3.40
CA LEU A 193 -8.38 18.93 2.87
C LEU A 193 -7.51 20.07 3.37
N GLY A 194 -6.30 19.75 3.81
CA GLY A 194 -5.23 20.71 4.04
C GLY A 194 -4.22 20.66 2.90
N GLY A 195 -3.97 21.80 2.24
CA GLY A 195 -2.98 21.95 1.19
C GLY A 195 -1.86 22.90 1.61
N ASP A 196 -0.61 22.53 1.35
CA ASP A 196 0.55 23.35 1.67
C ASP A 196 1.76 23.00 0.79
N THR A 197 2.76 23.88 0.74
CA THR A 197 3.98 23.68 -0.06
C THR A 197 5.21 23.62 0.86
N THR A 198 6.16 22.74 0.55
CA THR A 198 7.41 22.62 1.30
C THR A 198 8.63 22.42 0.42
N ASP A 199 9.80 22.81 0.93
CA ASP A 199 11.08 22.65 0.25
C ASP A 199 11.73 21.29 0.51
N LEU A 200 12.25 20.69 -0.55
CA LEU A 200 13.14 19.54 -0.56
C LEU A 200 14.41 19.86 -1.34
N CYS A 201 15.42 19.02 -1.19
CA CYS A 201 16.64 19.07 -1.99
C CYS A 201 16.94 17.66 -2.49
N ALA A 202 17.31 17.53 -3.76
CA ALA A 202 17.84 16.28 -4.30
C ALA A 202 18.95 16.59 -5.31
N PHE A 203 20.06 15.87 -5.22
CA PHE A 203 21.25 16.16 -6.03
C PHE A 203 21.68 17.63 -5.95
N GLY A 204 21.54 18.28 -4.80
CA GLY A 204 21.88 19.70 -4.62
C GLY A 204 20.96 20.68 -5.35
N VAL A 205 19.85 20.19 -5.94
CA VAL A 205 18.84 21.01 -6.61
C VAL A 205 17.64 21.21 -5.67
N PRO A 206 17.22 22.46 -5.41
CA PRO A 206 16.02 22.72 -4.63
C PRO A 206 14.76 22.30 -5.41
N ILE A 207 13.85 21.60 -4.73
CA ILE A 207 12.60 21.10 -5.30
C ILE A 207 11.45 21.55 -4.40
N LYS A 208 10.37 22.02 -5.01
CA LYS A 208 9.11 22.33 -4.36
C LYS A 208 8.24 21.08 -4.35
N LEU A 209 7.72 20.75 -3.18
CA LEU A 209 6.71 19.71 -2.99
C LEU A 209 5.41 20.36 -2.53
N VAL A 210 4.37 20.25 -3.35
CA VAL A 210 3.00 20.58 -2.97
C VAL A 210 2.35 19.32 -2.43
N GLY A 211 1.81 19.36 -1.22
CA GLY A 211 1.16 18.23 -0.58
C GLY A 211 -0.26 18.56 -0.15
N VAL A 212 -1.19 17.63 -0.41
CA VAL A 212 -2.58 17.73 0.01
C VAL A 212 -2.93 16.52 0.88
N GLN A 213 -3.52 16.78 2.04
CA GLN A 213 -3.85 15.79 3.06
C GLN A 213 -5.32 15.93 3.48
N ASP A 214 -6.06 14.82 3.50
CA ASP A 214 -7.31 14.74 4.24
C ASP A 214 -7.03 14.76 5.75
N ILE A 215 -7.50 15.81 6.41
CA ILE A 215 -7.22 16.07 7.83
C ILE A 215 -7.87 15.01 8.71
N GLY A 216 -9.05 14.50 8.32
CA GLY A 216 -9.76 13.44 9.05
C GLY A 216 -9.17 12.06 8.81
N ALA A 217 -8.51 11.83 7.65
CA ALA A 217 -7.92 10.54 7.30
C ALA A 217 -6.41 10.41 7.59
N ARG A 218 -5.78 11.41 8.22
CA ARG A 218 -4.31 11.51 8.41
C ARG A 218 -3.62 10.26 8.98
N ASP A 219 -4.30 9.54 9.86
CA ASP A 219 -3.75 8.36 10.54
C ASP A 219 -3.67 7.15 9.59
N SER A 220 -4.40 7.19 8.48
CA SER A 220 -4.40 6.16 7.44
C SER A 220 -3.52 6.51 6.23
N ARG A 221 -3.41 7.80 5.92
CA ARG A 221 -2.65 8.33 4.79
C ARG A 221 -1.98 9.63 5.20
N LEU A 222 -0.66 9.70 5.02
CA LEU A 222 0.10 10.90 5.37
C LEU A 222 -0.23 12.07 4.43
N PHE A 223 -0.35 11.79 3.13
CA PHE A 223 -0.84 12.71 2.10
C PHE A 223 -1.69 11.91 1.11
N ASP A 224 -2.73 12.54 0.57
CA ASP A 224 -3.61 11.97 -0.45
C ASP A 224 -3.08 12.26 -1.86
N SER A 225 -2.45 13.42 -2.05
CA SER A 225 -1.72 13.75 -3.27
C SER A 225 -0.46 14.56 -2.97
N VAL A 226 0.56 14.37 -3.81
CA VAL A 226 1.79 15.16 -3.82
C VAL A 226 2.22 15.46 -5.25
N VAL A 227 2.62 16.70 -5.50
CA VAL A 227 3.21 17.13 -6.77
C VAL A 227 4.59 17.71 -6.48
N LEU A 228 5.61 17.23 -7.20
CA LEU A 228 6.98 17.71 -7.08
C LEU A 228 7.43 18.36 -8.38
N ASP A 229 8.00 19.56 -8.27
CA ASP A 229 8.62 20.28 -9.37
C ASP A 229 9.66 21.31 -8.86
N GLU A 230 10.44 21.92 -9.74
CA GLU A 230 11.44 22.95 -9.43
C GLU A 230 10.80 24.22 -8.85
N ARG A 231 9.59 24.54 -9.29
CA ARG A 231 8.87 25.77 -8.91
C ARG A 231 7.47 25.49 -8.42
N GLU A 232 7.04 26.36 -7.52
CA GLU A 232 5.66 26.40 -7.07
C GLU A 232 4.83 27.20 -8.07
N CYS A 233 3.74 26.62 -8.57
CA CYS A 233 2.78 27.32 -9.42
C CYS A 233 1.35 26.85 -9.12
N ALA A 234 0.37 27.67 -9.50
CA ALA A 234 -1.05 27.37 -9.33
C ALA A 234 -1.47 26.05 -9.99
N GLU A 235 -0.85 25.66 -11.11
CA GLU A 235 -1.16 24.40 -11.80
C GLU A 235 -0.80 23.17 -10.97
N HIS A 236 0.32 23.20 -10.25
CA HIS A 236 0.72 22.11 -9.36
C HIS A 236 -0.19 22.01 -8.14
N VAL A 237 -0.65 23.15 -7.63
CA VAL A 237 -1.66 23.22 -6.56
C VAL A 237 -2.98 22.62 -7.03
N ILE A 238 -3.47 23.04 -8.19
CA ILE A 238 -4.72 22.53 -8.78
C ILE A 238 -4.60 21.03 -9.02
N GLN A 239 -3.50 20.56 -9.61
CA GLN A 239 -3.28 19.14 -9.84
C GLN A 239 -3.30 18.34 -8.54
N ALA A 240 -2.56 18.78 -7.51
CA ALA A 240 -2.53 18.09 -6.23
C ALA A 240 -3.90 18.05 -5.56
N ILE A 241 -4.68 19.12 -5.65
CA ILE A 241 -6.03 19.19 -5.07
C ILE A 241 -7.01 18.30 -5.86
N THR A 242 -7.01 18.37 -7.19
CA THR A 242 -7.84 17.53 -8.05
C THR A 242 -7.60 16.05 -7.78
N ASP A 243 -6.34 15.65 -7.71
CA ASP A 243 -5.95 14.26 -7.42
C ASP A 243 -6.37 13.82 -6.01
N ALA A 244 -6.35 14.72 -5.02
CA ALA A 244 -6.79 14.41 -3.65
C ALA A 244 -8.32 14.33 -3.53
N ILE A 245 -9.03 15.18 -4.27
CA ILE A 245 -10.50 15.21 -4.33
C ILE A 245 -11.04 13.95 -5.00
N ASP A 246 -10.42 13.51 -6.11
CA ASP A 246 -10.76 12.27 -6.81
C ASP A 246 -12.27 12.19 -7.19
N GLY A 247 -12.80 13.29 -7.72
CA GLY A 247 -14.19 13.39 -8.19
C GLY A 247 -15.27 13.47 -7.10
N ARG A 248 -14.89 13.66 -5.84
CA ARG A 248 -15.81 13.76 -4.70
C ARG A 248 -16.11 15.23 -4.35
N GLU A 249 -17.37 15.61 -4.29
CA GLU A 249 -17.76 17.01 -4.00
C GLU A 249 -17.84 17.31 -2.49
N GLY A 250 -17.90 18.60 -2.13
CA GLY A 250 -18.22 19.04 -0.77
C GLY A 250 -17.04 19.18 0.19
N PHE A 251 -15.80 19.11 -0.32
CA PHE A 251 -14.61 19.35 0.50
C PHE A 251 -14.47 20.82 0.87
N GLN A 252 -14.08 21.09 2.12
CA GLN A 252 -13.49 22.36 2.49
C GLN A 252 -11.97 22.28 2.34
N VAL A 253 -11.38 23.18 1.54
CA VAL A 253 -9.95 23.17 1.22
C VAL A 253 -9.23 24.30 1.97
N LEU A 254 -8.53 23.90 3.04
CA LEU A 254 -7.74 24.76 3.92
C LEU A 254 -6.34 24.98 3.34
N THR A 255 -6.06 26.22 2.96
CA THR A 255 -4.80 26.61 2.30
C THR A 255 -4.23 27.86 2.97
N ASP A 256 -2.98 28.22 2.65
CA ASP A 256 -2.35 29.42 3.18
C ASP A 256 -2.69 30.58 2.26
N GLN A 257 -2.19 31.75 2.63
CA GLN A 257 -2.28 32.93 1.80
C GLN A 257 -1.14 33.00 0.76
N GLY A 258 -0.55 31.85 0.41
CA GLY A 258 0.49 31.75 -0.61
C GLY A 258 -0.06 32.18 -1.97
N THR A 259 0.78 32.84 -2.78
CA THR A 259 0.38 33.44 -4.06
C THR A 259 -0.21 32.43 -5.03
N SER A 260 0.26 31.18 -5.01
CA SER A 260 -0.25 30.07 -5.83
C SER A 260 -1.61 29.54 -5.35
N PHE A 261 -1.86 29.53 -4.04
CA PHE A 261 -3.15 29.08 -3.46
C PHE A 261 -4.24 30.14 -3.56
N LEU A 262 -3.88 31.43 -3.63
CA LEU A 262 -4.81 32.54 -3.81
C LEU A 262 -5.04 32.95 -5.27
N ALA A 263 -4.29 32.37 -6.22
CA ALA A 263 -4.43 32.69 -7.64
C ALA A 263 -5.86 32.46 -8.14
N GLN A 264 -6.36 33.32 -9.02
CA GLN A 264 -7.72 33.21 -9.57
C GLN A 264 -7.95 31.84 -10.22
N LYS A 265 -6.95 31.34 -10.96
CA LYS A 265 -6.97 30.00 -11.57
C LYS A 265 -7.22 28.88 -10.55
N THR A 266 -6.69 29.00 -9.33
CA THR A 266 -6.90 28.02 -8.26
C THR A 266 -8.31 28.10 -7.69
N ARG A 267 -8.87 29.32 -7.57
CA ARG A 267 -10.27 29.52 -7.14
C ARG A 267 -11.26 28.95 -8.14
N ASP A 268 -11.09 29.29 -9.43
CA ASP A 268 -11.95 28.80 -10.50
C ASP A 268 -11.95 27.26 -10.56
N ALA A 269 -10.79 26.64 -10.33
CA ALA A 269 -10.66 25.19 -10.28
C ALA A 269 -11.36 24.58 -9.05
N LEU A 270 -11.24 25.20 -7.87
CA LEU A 270 -11.92 24.74 -6.65
C LEU A 270 -13.44 24.84 -6.78
N ASP A 271 -13.94 25.93 -7.36
CA ASP A 271 -15.36 26.12 -7.64
C ASP A 271 -15.87 25.06 -8.63
N ALA A 272 -15.11 24.76 -9.69
CA ALA A 272 -15.44 23.71 -10.64
C ALA A 272 -15.44 22.29 -10.02
N LEU A 273 -14.65 22.08 -8.96
CA LEU A 273 -14.59 20.82 -8.21
C LEU A 273 -15.65 20.74 -7.09
N GLY A 274 -16.51 21.76 -6.93
CA GLY A 274 -17.49 21.81 -5.84
C GLY A 274 -16.84 21.88 -4.45
N ALA A 275 -15.62 22.42 -4.37
CA ALA A 275 -14.84 22.51 -3.15
C ALA A 275 -14.83 23.95 -2.60
N THR A 276 -15.15 24.11 -1.32
CA THR A 276 -15.14 25.43 -0.68
C THR A 276 -13.71 25.84 -0.33
N HIS A 277 -13.20 26.89 -0.98
CA HIS A 277 -11.89 27.44 -0.65
C HIS A 277 -11.93 28.18 0.69
N ALA A 278 -11.11 27.75 1.66
CA ALA A 278 -11.05 28.32 2.99
C ALA A 278 -9.60 28.72 3.36
N PRO A 279 -9.12 29.89 2.88
CA PRO A 279 -7.78 30.35 3.20
C PRO A 279 -7.63 30.64 4.71
N GLN A 280 -6.46 30.35 5.25
CA GLN A 280 -6.15 30.55 6.66
C GLN A 280 -6.24 32.03 7.05
N ARG A 281 -6.82 32.29 8.23
CA ARG A 281 -6.89 33.64 8.80
C ARG A 281 -5.49 34.14 9.17
N GLU A 282 -5.15 35.35 8.72
CA GLU A 282 -3.87 35.99 8.97
C GLU A 282 -3.58 36.07 10.49
N GLY A 283 -2.36 35.70 10.91
CA GLY A 283 -1.96 35.69 12.32
C GLY A 283 -2.36 34.47 13.16
N HIS A 284 -3.03 33.46 12.59
CA HIS A 284 -3.43 32.23 13.30
C HIS A 284 -2.72 30.97 12.79
N PRO A 285 -1.46 30.68 13.18
CA PRO A 285 -0.63 29.62 12.57
C PRO A 285 -1.13 28.18 12.82
N GLN A 286 -2.15 27.97 13.66
CA GLN A 286 -2.58 26.63 14.06
C GLN A 286 -3.45 25.89 13.02
N GLY A 287 -4.00 26.60 12.03
CA GLY A 287 -4.90 26.02 11.03
C GLY A 287 -4.28 24.92 10.16
N LYS A 288 -2.95 24.90 10.00
CA LYS A 288 -2.19 23.94 9.17
C LYS A 288 -1.23 23.03 9.94
N ALA A 289 -1.25 23.07 11.28
CA ALA A 289 -0.28 22.35 12.09
C ALA A 289 -0.26 20.82 11.84
N THR A 290 -1.32 20.25 11.24
CA THR A 290 -1.40 18.86 10.78
C THR A 290 -0.59 18.62 9.49
N VAL A 291 -0.76 19.47 8.48
CA VAL A 291 -0.05 19.35 7.19
C VAL A 291 1.44 19.60 7.38
N GLU A 292 1.81 20.61 8.18
CA GLU A 292 3.21 20.88 8.54
C GLU A 292 3.87 19.69 9.27
N ARG A 293 3.14 19.05 10.19
CA ARG A 293 3.60 17.81 10.85
C ARG A 293 3.71 16.64 9.88
N GLY A 294 2.82 16.57 8.89
CA GLY A 294 2.89 15.63 7.78
C GLY A 294 4.19 15.79 7.00
N PHE A 295 4.55 17.03 6.64
CA PHE A 295 5.81 17.33 5.99
C PHE A 295 7.02 17.03 6.87
N GLY A 296 6.96 17.34 8.17
CA GLY A 296 8.03 16.96 9.11
C GLY A 296 8.30 15.45 9.08
N SER A 297 7.24 14.65 9.23
CA SER A 297 7.33 13.18 9.16
C SER A 297 7.89 12.69 7.82
N LEU A 298 7.41 13.26 6.72
CA LEU A 298 7.90 12.90 5.38
C LEU A 298 9.38 13.22 5.23
N LYS A 299 9.81 14.44 5.60
CA LYS A 299 11.20 14.89 5.51
C LYS A 299 12.12 14.00 6.35
N ASP A 300 11.72 13.65 7.56
CA ASP A 300 12.52 12.76 8.42
C ASP A 300 12.74 11.38 7.78
N ILE A 301 11.72 10.84 7.10
CA ILE A 301 11.81 9.55 6.40
C ILE A 301 12.72 9.65 5.17
N VAL A 302 12.59 10.70 4.35
CA VAL A 302 13.29 10.79 3.07
C VAL A 302 14.68 11.44 3.17
N ALA A 303 14.97 12.20 4.22
CA ALA A 303 16.21 12.95 4.39
C ALA A 303 17.49 12.12 4.24
N PRO A 304 17.60 10.88 4.78
CA PRO A 304 18.80 10.07 4.59
C PRO A 304 19.08 9.73 3.13
N LEU A 305 18.02 9.51 2.34
CA LEU A 305 18.09 9.16 0.92
C LEU A 305 18.41 10.40 0.08
N LEU A 306 17.77 11.53 0.36
CA LEU A 306 18.03 12.79 -0.32
C LEU A 306 19.43 13.33 0.01
N SER A 307 19.89 13.21 1.26
CA SER A 307 21.27 13.54 1.62
C SER A 307 22.30 12.65 0.91
N LEU A 308 21.95 11.42 0.54
CA LEU A 308 22.81 10.58 -0.30
C LEU A 308 22.88 11.13 -1.74
N THR A 309 21.75 11.56 -2.32
CA THR A 309 21.76 12.14 -3.67
C THR A 309 22.52 13.45 -3.72
N ASP A 310 22.40 14.29 -2.69
CA ASP A 310 23.16 15.54 -2.57
C ASP A 310 24.66 15.27 -2.52
N ARG A 311 25.11 14.34 -1.67
CA ARG A 311 26.53 13.94 -1.60
C ARG A 311 27.05 13.33 -2.91
N LEU A 312 26.20 12.62 -3.65
CA LEU A 312 26.55 12.11 -4.98
C LEU A 312 26.72 13.25 -5.98
N ALA A 313 25.86 14.26 -5.92
CA ALA A 313 25.96 15.45 -6.76
C ALA A 313 27.16 16.33 -6.40
N ASP A 314 27.59 16.35 -5.14
CA ASP A 314 28.84 17.02 -4.75
C ASP A 314 30.07 16.32 -5.32
N ALA A 315 30.06 14.98 -5.34
CA ALA A 315 31.14 14.19 -5.93
C ALA A 315 31.12 14.18 -7.47
N LEU A 316 29.92 14.29 -8.07
CA LEU A 316 29.68 14.31 -9.51
C LEU A 316 28.73 15.47 -9.83
N PRO A 317 29.25 16.70 -10.00
CA PRO A 317 28.43 17.90 -10.23
C PRO A 317 27.49 17.79 -11.43
N ALA A 318 27.83 16.94 -12.40
CA ALA A 318 27.00 16.71 -13.57
C ALA A 318 25.68 15.97 -13.27
N LEU A 319 25.49 15.46 -12.04
CA LEU A 319 24.21 14.94 -11.56
C LEU A 319 23.25 16.03 -11.07
N ARG A 320 23.70 17.30 -10.96
CA ARG A 320 22.88 18.46 -10.58
C ARG A 320 21.95 18.87 -11.74
N SER A 321 21.02 17.99 -12.09
CA SER A 321 20.04 18.17 -13.14
C SER A 321 18.65 18.24 -12.53
N VAL A 322 17.88 19.28 -12.86
CA VAL A 322 16.51 19.46 -12.38
C VAL A 322 15.65 18.25 -12.69
N GLU A 323 15.68 17.75 -13.93
CA GLU A 323 14.88 16.59 -14.34
C GLU A 323 15.18 15.34 -13.49
N LEU A 324 16.46 15.04 -13.28
CA LEU A 324 16.91 13.90 -12.48
C LEU A 324 16.53 14.06 -11.00
N ALA A 325 16.70 15.27 -10.47
CA ALA A 325 16.36 15.62 -9.11
C ALA A 325 14.86 15.47 -8.85
N THR A 326 14.01 16.04 -9.71
CA THR A 326 12.55 15.93 -9.64
C THR A 326 12.09 14.48 -9.78
N ALA A 327 12.61 13.73 -10.76
CA ALA A 327 12.23 12.32 -10.95
C ALA A 327 12.63 11.45 -9.74
N THR A 328 13.83 11.67 -9.19
CA THR A 328 14.32 10.91 -8.04
C THR A 328 13.58 11.27 -6.76
N ALA A 329 13.34 12.56 -6.52
CA ALA A 329 12.56 13.02 -5.38
C ALA A 329 11.12 12.46 -5.46
N ARG A 330 10.50 12.47 -6.64
CA ARG A 330 9.17 11.89 -6.87
C ARG A 330 9.15 10.40 -6.56
N LEU A 331 10.16 9.64 -7.02
CA LEU A 331 10.28 8.21 -6.71
C LEU A 331 10.42 7.98 -5.21
N VAL A 332 11.36 8.65 -4.55
CA VAL A 332 11.65 8.49 -3.12
C VAL A 332 10.42 8.84 -2.27
N VAL A 333 9.80 9.99 -2.53
CA VAL A 333 8.60 10.43 -1.82
C VAL A 333 7.44 9.46 -2.05
N SER A 334 7.19 9.04 -3.29
CA SER A 334 6.08 8.11 -3.59
C SER A 334 6.25 6.76 -2.89
N VAL A 335 7.48 6.22 -2.89
CA VAL A 335 7.81 4.97 -2.18
C VAL A 335 7.63 5.14 -0.67
N ALA A 336 8.10 6.25 -0.11
CA ALA A 336 7.96 6.54 1.32
C ALA A 336 6.49 6.64 1.74
N LEU A 337 5.65 7.35 0.97
CA LEU A 337 4.22 7.47 1.25
C LEU A 337 3.50 6.13 1.16
N ARG A 338 3.81 5.30 0.15
CA ARG A 338 3.23 3.95 0.03
C ARG A 338 3.65 3.04 1.17
N ALA A 339 4.92 3.09 1.58
CA ALA A 339 5.42 2.34 2.72
C ALA A 339 4.74 2.78 4.02
N TYR A 340 4.54 4.10 4.21
CA TYR A 340 3.80 4.63 5.34
C TYR A 340 2.36 4.12 5.36
N GLN A 341 1.64 4.19 4.25
CA GLN A 341 0.26 3.69 4.15
C GLN A 341 0.17 2.18 4.42
N ALA A 342 1.13 1.38 3.94
CA ALA A 342 1.19 -0.05 4.22
C ALA A 342 1.41 -0.31 5.73
N GLY A 343 2.30 0.47 6.36
CA GLY A 343 2.53 0.44 7.80
C GLY A 343 1.28 0.84 8.61
N ALA A 344 0.60 1.90 8.20
CA ALA A 344 -0.62 2.39 8.83
C ALA A 344 -1.77 1.37 8.73
N ARG A 345 -1.96 0.73 7.57
CA ARG A 345 -2.91 -0.38 7.40
C ARG A 345 -2.57 -1.55 8.32
N ALA A 346 -1.30 -1.96 8.37
CA ALA A 346 -0.86 -3.03 9.26
C ALA A 346 -1.01 -2.69 10.74
N ALA A 347 -0.88 -1.41 11.12
CA ALA A 347 -1.11 -0.92 12.46
C ALA A 347 -2.59 -0.92 12.82
N ARG A 348 -3.47 -0.46 11.93
CA ARG A 348 -4.93 -0.52 12.12
C ARG A 348 -5.44 -1.95 12.23
N LEU A 349 -5.05 -2.84 11.31
CA LEU A 349 -5.38 -4.27 11.41
C LEU A 349 -4.91 -4.86 12.74
N ALA A 350 -3.76 -4.42 13.26
CA ALA A 350 -3.29 -4.84 14.56
C ALA A 350 -4.09 -4.20 15.71
N ILE A 351 -4.59 -2.97 15.59
CA ILE A 351 -5.47 -2.33 16.59
C ILE A 351 -6.83 -3.03 16.59
N ASP A 352 -7.42 -3.26 15.42
CA ASP A 352 -8.71 -3.94 15.24
C ASP A 352 -8.62 -5.39 15.76
N ALA A 353 -7.54 -6.10 15.46
CA ALA A 353 -7.29 -7.44 16.00
C ALA A 353 -7.06 -7.46 17.52
N ARG A 354 -6.77 -6.30 18.13
CA ARG A 354 -6.61 -6.13 19.58
C ARG A 354 -7.84 -5.52 20.24
N ALA A 355 -8.83 -5.08 19.46
CA ALA A 355 -10.03 -4.44 19.99
C ALA A 355 -10.80 -5.46 20.84
N GLY A 356 -11.05 -5.10 22.11
CA GLY A 356 -11.73 -5.96 23.08
C GLY A 356 -10.83 -6.97 23.82
N LEU A 357 -9.51 -6.96 23.60
CA LEU A 357 -8.56 -7.75 24.39
C LEU A 357 -8.00 -6.88 25.53
N ASP A 358 -8.03 -7.40 26.76
CA ASP A 358 -7.34 -6.80 27.89
C ASP A 358 -5.81 -6.98 27.77
N GLU A 359 -5.05 -6.23 28.58
CA GLU A 359 -3.59 -6.23 28.53
C GLU A 359 -3.00 -7.63 28.75
N ASP A 360 -3.59 -8.42 29.65
CA ASP A 360 -3.16 -9.79 29.93
C ASP A 360 -3.46 -10.75 28.76
N ALA A 361 -4.58 -10.58 28.06
CA ALA A 361 -4.90 -11.35 26.86
C ALA A 361 -3.94 -11.02 25.72
N LEU A 362 -3.53 -9.75 25.58
CA LEU A 362 -2.51 -9.34 24.61
C LEU A 362 -1.15 -9.96 24.91
N VAL A 363 -0.76 -10.03 26.20
CA VAL A 363 0.48 -10.71 26.63
C VAL A 363 0.41 -12.20 26.32
N ARG A 364 -0.71 -12.87 26.60
CA ARG A 364 -0.91 -14.30 26.30
C ARG A 364 -0.88 -14.60 24.80
N VAL A 365 -1.56 -13.80 23.98
CA VAL A 365 -1.57 -13.95 22.51
C VAL A 365 -0.17 -13.72 21.94
N ALA A 366 0.55 -12.71 22.44
CA ALA A 366 1.92 -12.44 22.02
C ALA A 366 2.90 -13.55 22.43
N ALA A 367 2.77 -14.10 23.65
CA ALA A 367 3.56 -15.22 24.12
C ALA A 367 3.31 -16.48 23.27
N ARG A 368 2.04 -16.82 23.03
CA ARG A 368 1.65 -17.96 22.19
C ARG A 368 2.13 -17.82 20.75
N ALA A 369 2.04 -16.63 20.16
CA ALA A 369 2.55 -16.38 18.81
C ALA A 369 4.08 -16.49 18.74
N ARG A 370 4.80 -16.03 19.78
CA ARG A 370 6.27 -16.22 19.88
C ARG A 370 6.64 -17.68 20.02
N GLU A 371 5.95 -18.42 20.89
CA GLU A 371 6.17 -19.86 21.05
C GLU A 371 5.89 -20.62 19.76
N GLN A 372 4.82 -20.30 19.05
CA GLN A 372 4.51 -20.90 17.74
C GLN A 372 5.56 -20.55 16.69
N ALA A 373 6.03 -19.31 16.62
CA ALA A 373 7.08 -18.91 15.69
C ALA A 373 8.41 -19.60 16.00
N ILE A 374 8.80 -19.66 17.28
CA ILE A 374 10.01 -20.35 17.75
C ILE A 374 9.89 -21.86 17.47
N ALA A 375 8.75 -22.48 17.77
CA ALA A 375 8.51 -23.89 17.51
C ALA A 375 8.57 -24.20 16.02
N THR A 376 8.02 -23.32 15.17
CA THR A 376 8.05 -23.49 13.71
C THR A 376 9.47 -23.33 13.16
N GLU A 377 10.21 -22.31 13.58
CA GLU A 377 11.60 -22.08 13.14
C GLU A 377 12.54 -23.18 13.63
N HIS A 378 12.36 -23.63 14.89
CA HIS A 378 13.11 -24.75 15.46
C HIS A 378 12.79 -26.07 14.75
N SER A 379 11.52 -26.32 14.43
CA SER A 379 11.10 -27.52 13.69
C SER A 379 11.66 -27.55 12.27
N VAL A 380 11.64 -26.42 11.56
CA VAL A 380 12.25 -26.31 10.22
C VAL A 380 13.75 -26.54 10.27
N LYS A 381 14.45 -25.93 11.23
CA LYS A 381 15.90 -26.12 11.40
C LYS A 381 16.26 -27.58 11.69
N LEU A 382 15.60 -28.21 12.67
CA LEU A 382 15.84 -29.61 13.02
C LEU A 382 15.54 -30.55 11.85
N TRP A 383 14.44 -30.29 11.15
CA TRP A 383 14.06 -31.09 9.99
C TRP A 383 15.07 -30.96 8.85
N LEU A 384 15.51 -29.74 8.50
CA LEU A 384 16.54 -29.52 7.48
C LEU A 384 17.87 -30.17 7.88
N GLN A 385 18.24 -30.12 9.16
CA GLN A 385 19.41 -30.80 9.69
C GLN A 385 19.32 -32.32 9.49
N HIS A 386 18.17 -32.92 9.79
CA HIS A 386 17.92 -34.35 9.59
C HIS A 386 17.99 -34.74 8.10
N VAL A 387 17.34 -33.98 7.22
CA VAL A 387 17.36 -34.21 5.76
C VAL A 387 18.77 -34.08 5.21
N TYR A 388 19.56 -33.14 5.73
CA TYR A 388 20.95 -33.00 5.35
C TYR A 388 21.77 -34.25 5.68
N ASP A 389 21.60 -34.77 6.90
CA ASP A 389 22.31 -35.96 7.36
C ASP A 389 21.89 -37.21 6.58
N LEU A 390 20.61 -37.29 6.15
CA LEU A 390 20.07 -38.41 5.38
C LEU A 390 20.63 -38.49 3.94
N TYR A 391 20.77 -37.35 3.26
CA TYR A 391 21.11 -37.30 1.83
C TYR A 391 22.55 -36.85 1.55
N SER A 392 23.31 -36.44 2.57
CA SER A 392 24.73 -36.07 2.45
C SER A 392 25.01 -35.07 1.30
N PHE A 393 24.32 -33.93 1.32
CA PHE A 393 24.42 -32.93 0.24
C PHE A 393 25.85 -32.38 0.04
N ASP A 394 26.14 -31.95 -1.19
CA ASP A 394 27.42 -31.43 -1.67
C ASP A 394 27.83 -30.05 -1.12
N VAL A 395 27.06 -29.47 -0.21
CA VAL A 395 27.31 -28.16 0.43
C VAL A 395 27.44 -28.31 1.94
N ALA A 396 28.08 -27.36 2.63
CA ALA A 396 28.16 -27.40 4.09
C ALA A 396 26.77 -27.32 4.76
N ARG A 397 26.56 -28.08 5.85
CA ARG A 397 25.29 -28.16 6.62
C ARG A 397 24.71 -26.79 6.98
N ASP A 398 25.55 -25.88 7.48
CA ASP A 398 25.11 -24.54 7.86
C ASP A 398 24.61 -23.72 6.66
N ARG A 399 25.24 -23.91 5.50
CA ARG A 399 24.82 -23.26 4.26
C ARG A 399 23.47 -23.81 3.78
N PHE A 400 23.31 -25.13 3.79
CA PHE A 400 22.06 -25.82 3.45
C PHE A 400 20.88 -25.30 4.28
N VAL A 401 21.03 -25.34 5.60
CA VAL A 401 19.98 -24.90 6.54
C VAL A 401 19.68 -23.42 6.34
N ARG A 402 20.70 -22.57 6.21
CA ARG A 402 20.50 -21.12 6.06
C ARG A 402 19.77 -20.76 4.77
N GLU A 403 20.06 -21.44 3.67
CA GLU A 403 19.43 -21.16 2.36
C GLU A 403 17.99 -21.67 2.30
N LEU A 404 17.66 -22.79 2.97
CA LEU A 404 16.34 -23.42 2.86
C LEU A 404 15.38 -23.13 4.03
N ARG A 405 15.86 -22.56 5.15
CA ARG A 405 15.01 -22.24 6.32
C ARG A 405 13.90 -21.23 6.09
N ALA A 406 13.99 -20.44 5.01
CA ALA A 406 12.99 -19.43 4.68
C ALA A 406 11.71 -20.02 4.08
N TYR A 407 11.75 -21.29 3.67
CA TYR A 407 10.61 -21.96 3.04
C TYR A 407 9.68 -22.61 4.09
N PRO A 408 8.36 -22.68 3.80
CA PRO A 408 7.40 -23.34 4.68
C PRO A 408 7.73 -24.82 4.90
N LEU A 409 7.53 -25.32 6.14
CA LEU A 409 7.81 -26.72 6.48
C LEU A 409 7.03 -27.72 5.60
N ALA A 410 5.79 -27.39 5.21
CA ALA A 410 4.98 -28.22 4.33
C ALA A 410 5.62 -28.36 2.94
N ALA A 411 6.04 -27.24 2.34
CA ALA A 411 6.74 -27.24 1.05
C ALA A 411 8.08 -27.97 1.12
N LEU A 412 8.81 -27.83 2.22
CA LEU A 412 10.05 -28.55 2.45
C LEU A 412 9.83 -30.07 2.50
N LYS A 413 8.82 -30.54 3.25
CA LYS A 413 8.47 -31.97 3.33
C LYS A 413 8.04 -32.55 1.99
N ASP A 414 7.23 -31.80 1.24
CA ASP A 414 6.81 -32.22 -0.10
C ASP A 414 8.01 -32.30 -1.07
N ALA A 415 8.90 -31.30 -1.05
CA ALA A 415 10.12 -31.33 -1.83
C ALA A 415 11.02 -32.53 -1.49
N GLU A 416 11.08 -32.95 -0.21
CA GLU A 416 11.83 -34.14 0.20
C GLU A 416 11.16 -35.42 -0.29
N ALA A 417 9.83 -35.51 -0.21
CA ALA A 417 9.10 -36.64 -0.77
C ALA A 417 9.34 -36.77 -2.28
N ARG A 418 9.37 -35.66 -3.02
CA ARG A 418 9.72 -35.61 -4.45
C ARG A 418 11.19 -35.95 -4.71
N LEU A 419 12.10 -35.50 -3.85
CA LEU A 419 13.51 -35.87 -3.96
C LEU A 419 13.67 -37.39 -3.83
N ARG A 420 13.06 -37.97 -2.79
CA ARG A 420 13.13 -39.39 -2.46
C ARG A 420 12.68 -40.29 -3.61
N THR A 421 11.62 -39.89 -4.33
CA THR A 421 11.16 -40.66 -5.50
C THR A 421 12.13 -40.58 -6.69
N GLN A 422 13.00 -39.57 -6.75
CA GLN A 422 13.90 -39.31 -7.87
C GLN A 422 15.37 -39.71 -7.61
N LEU A 423 15.69 -40.28 -6.43
CA LEU A 423 17.07 -40.62 -6.05
C LEU A 423 17.74 -41.68 -6.93
N HIS A 424 16.97 -42.47 -7.68
CA HIS A 424 17.50 -43.47 -8.61
C HIS A 424 18.07 -42.86 -9.91
N ARG A 425 17.96 -41.53 -10.09
CA ARG A 425 18.43 -40.81 -11.28
C ARG A 425 19.94 -40.60 -11.25
N VAL A 426 20.61 -41.18 -12.25
CA VAL A 426 22.07 -41.15 -12.40
C VAL A 426 22.57 -39.82 -13.00
N ASP A 427 21.67 -38.96 -13.50
CA ASP A 427 21.99 -37.70 -14.21
C ASP A 427 22.14 -36.46 -13.31
N LEU A 428 22.03 -36.61 -11.98
CA LEU A 428 22.05 -35.49 -11.04
C LEU A 428 23.48 -34.97 -10.77
N ARG A 429 23.85 -33.85 -11.40
CA ARG A 429 25.17 -33.20 -11.20
C ARG A 429 25.39 -32.59 -9.81
N SER A 430 24.32 -32.16 -9.13
CA SER A 430 24.37 -31.60 -7.76
C SER A 430 23.03 -31.84 -7.09
N LEU A 431 23.05 -32.69 -6.06
CA LEU A 431 21.86 -33.06 -5.31
C LEU A 431 21.27 -31.85 -4.58
N PHE A 432 22.13 -30.94 -4.08
CA PHE A 432 21.67 -29.71 -3.44
C PHE A 432 20.90 -28.80 -4.39
N ARG A 433 21.44 -28.53 -5.58
CA ARG A 433 20.77 -27.66 -6.56
C ARG A 433 19.44 -28.25 -7.02
N TYR A 434 19.39 -29.56 -7.20
CA TYR A 434 18.17 -30.27 -7.54
C TYR A 434 17.12 -30.15 -6.43
N PHE A 435 17.50 -30.45 -5.18
CA PHE A 435 16.60 -30.29 -4.04
C PHE A 435 16.13 -28.84 -3.86
N ALA A 436 17.01 -27.85 -4.00
CA ALA A 436 16.65 -26.44 -3.94
C ALA A 436 15.69 -26.00 -5.07
N SER A 437 15.72 -26.67 -6.24
CA SER A 437 14.70 -26.46 -7.27
C SER A 437 13.35 -27.07 -6.87
N LEU A 438 13.34 -28.29 -6.32
CA LEU A 438 12.11 -28.93 -5.82
C LEU A 438 11.46 -28.11 -4.70
N VAL A 439 12.25 -27.56 -3.77
CA VAL A 439 11.78 -26.68 -2.70
C VAL A 439 11.12 -25.42 -3.25
N ARG A 440 11.71 -24.80 -4.28
CA ARG A 440 11.11 -23.61 -4.92
C ARG A 440 9.77 -23.95 -5.57
N THR A 441 9.71 -25.03 -6.35
CA THR A 441 8.47 -25.49 -6.98
C THR A 441 7.39 -25.82 -5.95
N ALA A 442 7.72 -26.62 -4.92
CA ALA A 442 6.78 -26.96 -3.86
C ALA A 442 6.32 -25.72 -3.07
N SER A 443 7.19 -24.72 -2.88
CA SER A 443 6.82 -23.47 -2.22
C SER A 443 5.90 -22.61 -3.07
N GLU A 444 6.08 -22.58 -4.39
CA GLU A 444 5.19 -21.87 -5.31
C GLU A 444 3.82 -22.53 -5.35
N GLU A 445 3.76 -23.86 -5.37
CA GLU A 445 2.51 -24.62 -5.30
C GLU A 445 1.78 -24.37 -3.98
N HIS A 446 2.49 -24.46 -2.84
CA HIS A 446 1.93 -24.17 -1.54
C HIS A 446 1.40 -22.72 -1.43
N ALA A 447 2.09 -21.75 -2.03
CA ALA A 447 1.62 -20.37 -2.08
C ALA A 447 0.33 -20.23 -2.92
N ARG A 448 0.19 -20.97 -4.02
CA ARG A 448 -1.03 -21.00 -4.85
C ARG A 448 -2.19 -21.62 -4.10
N GLU A 449 -1.98 -22.76 -3.43
CA GLU A 449 -3.01 -23.41 -2.62
C GLU A 449 -3.52 -22.48 -1.51
N ARG A 450 -2.62 -21.83 -0.79
CA ARG A 450 -2.98 -20.84 0.25
C ARG A 450 -3.74 -19.64 -0.31
N ALA A 451 -3.38 -19.18 -1.51
CA ALA A 451 -4.11 -18.11 -2.18
C ALA A 451 -5.54 -18.53 -2.57
N LEU A 452 -5.71 -19.76 -3.07
CA LEU A 452 -7.02 -20.31 -3.39
C LEU A 452 -7.90 -20.50 -2.15
N GLU A 453 -7.34 -21.06 -1.07
CA GLU A 453 -8.04 -21.17 0.22
C GLU A 453 -8.51 -19.80 0.71
N GLN A 454 -7.62 -18.79 0.64
CA GLN A 454 -7.97 -17.44 1.05
C GLN A 454 -9.06 -16.84 0.17
N GLN A 455 -8.99 -17.02 -1.14
CA GLN A 455 -10.04 -16.58 -2.07
C GLN A 455 -11.38 -17.23 -1.75
N MET A 456 -11.40 -18.54 -1.48
CA MET A 456 -12.63 -19.24 -1.10
C MET A 456 -13.22 -18.73 0.22
N LEU A 457 -12.36 -18.46 1.22
CA LEU A 457 -12.80 -17.87 2.49
C LEU A 457 -13.36 -16.47 2.27
N ASP A 458 -12.68 -15.63 1.49
CA ASP A 458 -13.12 -14.27 1.16
C ASP A 458 -14.44 -14.28 0.37
N GLU A 459 -14.63 -15.24 -0.55
CA GLU A 459 -15.87 -15.42 -1.30
C GLU A 459 -17.03 -15.88 -0.40
N ARG A 460 -16.76 -16.80 0.52
CA ARG A 460 -17.73 -17.24 1.52
C ARG A 460 -18.16 -16.08 2.41
N ASP A 461 -17.20 -15.33 2.95
CA ASP A 461 -17.45 -14.12 3.74
C ASP A 461 -18.27 -13.09 2.98
N ARG A 462 -17.94 -12.85 1.70
CA ARG A 462 -18.72 -11.95 0.82
C ARG A 462 -20.14 -12.44 0.64
N THR A 463 -20.32 -13.74 0.43
CA THR A 463 -21.64 -14.36 0.24
C THR A 463 -22.48 -14.26 1.51
N GLU A 464 -21.88 -14.53 2.67
CA GLU A 464 -22.53 -14.42 3.98
C GLU A 464 -22.91 -12.96 4.28
N ARG A 465 -22.03 -12.00 4.02
CA ARG A 465 -22.34 -10.56 4.16
C ARG A 465 -23.44 -10.11 3.20
N ALA A 466 -23.42 -10.56 1.95
CA ALA A 466 -24.45 -10.24 0.97
C ALA A 466 -25.82 -10.85 1.37
N ALA A 467 -25.82 -12.08 1.90
CA ALA A 467 -27.02 -12.71 2.41
C ALA A 467 -27.58 -11.97 3.64
N ALA A 468 -26.72 -11.58 4.58
CA ALA A 468 -27.09 -10.79 5.76
C ALA A 468 -27.64 -9.41 5.39
N ALA A 469 -26.98 -8.72 4.45
CA ALA A 469 -27.45 -7.43 3.93
C ALA A 469 -28.81 -7.55 3.22
N ARG A 470 -29.00 -8.64 2.45
CA ARG A 470 -30.29 -8.92 1.80
C ARG A 470 -31.39 -9.20 2.83
N ALA A 471 -31.10 -9.98 3.87
CA ALA A 471 -32.04 -10.24 4.95
C ALA A 471 -32.44 -8.94 5.67
N ALA A 472 -31.45 -8.13 6.07
CA ALA A 472 -31.70 -6.83 6.70
C ALA A 472 -32.50 -5.87 5.81
N ARG A 473 -32.25 -5.89 4.49
CA ARG A 473 -33.06 -5.11 3.53
C ARG A 473 -34.50 -5.61 3.48
N ILE A 474 -34.73 -6.92 3.44
CA ILE A 474 -36.08 -7.49 3.47
C ILE A 474 -36.80 -7.09 4.76
N ASP A 475 -36.15 -7.19 5.91
CA ASP A 475 -36.73 -6.79 7.20
C ASP A 475 -37.09 -5.30 7.21
N HIS A 476 -36.21 -4.44 6.68
CA HIS A 476 -36.48 -3.01 6.52
C HIS A 476 -37.69 -2.74 5.63
N LEU A 477 -37.77 -3.40 4.48
CA LEU A 477 -38.89 -3.25 3.53
C LEU A 477 -40.21 -3.78 4.12
N GLN A 478 -40.17 -4.86 4.90
CA GLN A 478 -41.35 -5.39 5.59
C GLN A 478 -41.87 -4.46 6.70
N ALA A 479 -40.99 -3.69 7.33
CA ALA A 479 -41.34 -2.66 8.30
C ALA A 479 -41.89 -1.38 7.63
N ARG A 480 -41.51 -1.12 6.38
CA ARG A 480 -41.90 0.07 5.60
C ARG A 480 -42.44 -0.31 4.22
N PRO A 481 -43.66 -0.87 4.14
CA PRO A 481 -44.17 -1.37 2.87
C PRO A 481 -44.56 -0.26 1.88
N ASP A 482 -44.68 0.99 2.33
CA ASP A 482 -44.75 2.20 1.50
C ASP A 482 -43.46 2.41 0.68
N VAL A 483 -42.31 2.29 1.35
CA VAL A 483 -40.98 2.37 0.72
C VAL A 483 -40.76 1.17 -0.20
N TRP A 484 -41.18 -0.01 0.24
CA TRP A 484 -41.11 -1.22 -0.59
C TRP A 484 -41.94 -1.08 -1.88
N LEU A 485 -43.17 -0.59 -1.78
CA LEU A 485 -44.01 -0.38 -2.96
C LEU A 485 -43.36 0.61 -3.93
N ARG A 486 -42.80 1.71 -3.41
CA ARG A 486 -42.07 2.70 -4.22
C ARG A 486 -40.86 2.07 -4.95
N GLU A 487 -40.05 1.27 -4.25
CA GLU A 487 -38.92 0.58 -4.87
C GLU A 487 -39.40 -0.39 -5.96
N ALA A 488 -40.47 -1.14 -5.70
CA ALA A 488 -41.03 -2.10 -6.65
C ALA A 488 -41.58 -1.42 -7.91
N ILE A 489 -42.30 -0.30 -7.77
CA ILE A 489 -42.80 0.51 -8.88
C ILE A 489 -41.63 1.15 -9.66
N THR A 490 -40.58 1.58 -8.98
CA THR A 490 -39.35 2.08 -9.62
C THR A 490 -38.66 0.99 -10.45
N MET A 491 -38.68 -0.26 -9.98
CA MET A 491 -38.17 -1.41 -10.74
C MET A 491 -39.05 -1.75 -11.95
N LEU A 492 -40.38 -1.61 -11.85
CA LEU A 492 -41.27 -1.71 -13.01
C LEU A 492 -40.95 -0.62 -14.04
N ALA A 493 -40.73 0.60 -13.58
CA ALA A 493 -40.35 1.73 -14.44
C ALA A 493 -39.05 1.49 -15.21
N ALA A 494 -38.09 0.79 -14.61
CA ALA A 494 -36.84 0.41 -15.27
C ALA A 494 -37.04 -0.66 -16.38
N GLN A 495 -38.17 -1.36 -16.38
CA GLN A 495 -38.54 -2.35 -17.40
C GLN A 495 -39.30 -1.72 -18.59
N TRP A 496 -39.63 -0.42 -18.53
CA TRP A 496 -40.32 0.26 -19.61
C TRP A 496 -39.43 0.44 -20.83
N HIS A 497 -39.91 0.00 -22.00
CA HIS A 497 -39.25 0.22 -23.28
C HIS A 497 -39.98 1.30 -24.09
N PRO A 498 -39.45 2.55 -24.18
CA PRO A 498 -40.18 3.68 -24.77
C PRO A 498 -40.62 3.45 -26.21
N THR A 499 -39.75 2.86 -27.05
CA THR A 499 -40.05 2.59 -28.47
C THR A 499 -41.14 1.55 -28.68
N LYS A 500 -41.17 0.51 -27.82
CA LYS A 500 -42.12 -0.59 -27.92
C LYS A 500 -43.42 -0.32 -27.16
N ARG A 501 -43.43 0.74 -26.33
CA ARG A 501 -44.52 1.09 -25.40
C ARG A 501 -44.99 -0.12 -24.59
N ALA A 502 -44.04 -0.90 -24.10
CA ALA A 502 -44.30 -2.13 -23.36
C ALA A 502 -43.28 -2.33 -22.25
N LEU A 503 -43.69 -3.02 -21.19
CA LEU A 503 -42.80 -3.49 -20.14
C LEU A 503 -42.09 -4.77 -20.60
N LEU A 504 -40.81 -4.89 -20.27
CA LEU A 504 -40.07 -6.13 -20.48
C LEU A 504 -40.73 -7.26 -19.69
N PHE A 505 -41.07 -8.36 -20.37
CA PHE A 505 -41.77 -9.52 -19.80
C PHE A 505 -43.04 -9.15 -19.03
N ASP A 506 -43.79 -8.15 -19.50
CA ASP A 506 -45.04 -7.66 -18.88
C ASP A 506 -44.88 -7.24 -17.41
N GLY A 507 -43.66 -6.84 -17.00
CA GLY A 507 -43.39 -6.44 -15.62
C GLY A 507 -43.10 -7.59 -14.66
N ALA A 508 -43.03 -8.84 -15.13
CA ALA A 508 -42.96 -10.03 -14.28
C ALA A 508 -41.81 -10.00 -13.25
N GLY A 509 -40.67 -9.39 -13.59
CA GLY A 509 -39.50 -9.29 -12.71
C GLY A 509 -39.71 -8.43 -11.45
N ALA A 510 -40.67 -7.49 -11.48
CA ALA A 510 -40.98 -6.61 -10.34
C ALA A 510 -42.40 -6.82 -9.79
N LEU A 511 -43.27 -7.51 -10.53
CA LEU A 511 -44.65 -7.79 -10.11
C LEU A 511 -44.73 -8.51 -8.74
N GLY A 512 -43.83 -9.47 -8.48
CA GLY A 512 -43.78 -10.16 -7.20
C GLY A 512 -43.48 -9.22 -6.02
N LEU A 513 -42.66 -8.19 -6.25
CA LEU A 513 -42.33 -7.18 -5.22
C LEU A 513 -43.50 -6.22 -5.00
N VAL A 514 -44.18 -5.79 -6.07
CA VAL A 514 -45.39 -4.97 -5.96
C VAL A 514 -46.46 -5.71 -5.17
N ARG A 515 -46.74 -6.97 -5.52
CA ARG A 515 -47.70 -7.79 -4.80
C ARG A 515 -47.34 -7.96 -3.33
N ALA A 516 -46.09 -8.29 -3.00
CA ALA A 516 -45.66 -8.48 -1.62
C ALA A 516 -45.75 -7.18 -0.79
N ALA A 517 -45.41 -6.03 -1.38
CA ALA A 517 -45.56 -4.74 -0.73
C ALA A 517 -47.03 -4.38 -0.48
N LEU A 518 -47.91 -4.60 -1.47
CA LEU A 518 -49.34 -4.37 -1.34
C LEU A 518 -50.00 -5.32 -0.34
N GLU A 519 -49.65 -6.61 -0.35
CA GLU A 519 -50.11 -7.60 0.65
C GLU A 519 -49.71 -7.17 2.07
N ARG A 520 -48.49 -6.68 2.24
CA ARG A 520 -48.02 -6.16 3.53
C ARG A 520 -48.74 -4.87 3.94
N LEU A 521 -49.00 -3.95 3.00
CA LEU A 521 -49.79 -2.73 3.26
C LEU A 521 -51.20 -3.08 3.74
N VAL A 522 -51.87 -4.02 3.06
CA VAL A 522 -53.21 -4.50 3.43
C VAL A 522 -53.19 -5.18 4.79
N ALA A 523 -52.18 -6.02 5.07
CA ALA A 523 -52.05 -6.69 6.36
C ALA A 523 -51.84 -5.72 7.54
N LEU A 524 -51.14 -4.60 7.33
CA LEU A 524 -50.88 -3.62 8.38
C LEU A 524 -51.99 -2.57 8.56
N ASN A 525 -52.65 -2.16 7.47
CA ASN A 525 -53.55 -0.99 7.49
C ASN A 525 -55.00 -1.31 7.08
N GLY A 526 -55.28 -2.54 6.65
CA GLY A 526 -56.57 -2.90 6.03
C GLY A 526 -56.67 -2.45 4.58
N SER A 527 -57.66 -2.97 3.83
CA SER A 527 -57.71 -2.82 2.37
C SER A 527 -57.90 -1.38 1.89
N ARG A 528 -58.79 -0.62 2.53
CA ARG A 528 -59.10 0.77 2.14
C ARG A 528 -57.93 1.73 2.42
N PRO A 529 -57.35 1.79 3.63
CA PRO A 529 -56.17 2.62 3.86
C PRO A 529 -54.94 2.19 3.04
N ALA A 530 -54.79 0.90 2.74
CA ALA A 530 -53.72 0.43 1.85
C ALA A 530 -53.86 0.97 0.42
N ALA A 531 -55.08 1.07 -0.11
CA ALA A 531 -55.33 1.68 -1.41
C ALA A 531 -54.95 3.17 -1.42
N ASP A 532 -55.35 3.92 -0.39
CA ASP A 532 -55.01 5.36 -0.26
C ASP A 532 -53.49 5.58 -0.20
N ILE A 533 -52.77 4.75 0.58
CA ILE A 533 -51.31 4.80 0.67
C ILE A 533 -50.66 4.45 -0.69
N ALA A 534 -51.15 3.42 -1.37
CA ALA A 534 -50.65 3.03 -2.68
C ALA A 534 -50.84 4.13 -3.73
N CYS A 535 -52.02 4.78 -3.76
CA CYS A 535 -52.29 5.94 -4.60
C CYS A 535 -51.33 7.10 -4.29
N GLY A 536 -51.09 7.40 -3.01
CA GLY A 536 -50.13 8.44 -2.61
C GLY A 536 -48.69 8.13 -3.04
N VAL A 537 -48.26 6.87 -2.91
CA VAL A 537 -46.95 6.41 -3.38
C VAL A 537 -46.84 6.51 -4.90
N PHE A 538 -47.89 6.13 -5.63
CA PHE A 538 -47.93 6.21 -7.09
C PHE A 538 -47.91 7.66 -7.59
N ALA A 539 -48.68 8.55 -6.98
CA ALA A 539 -48.70 9.97 -7.34
C ALA A 539 -47.32 10.62 -7.20
N ASP A 540 -46.61 10.38 -6.09
CA ASP A 540 -45.24 10.89 -5.92
C ASP A 540 -44.23 10.21 -6.87
N PHE A 541 -44.46 8.95 -7.26
CA PHE A 541 -43.68 8.30 -8.31
C PHE A 541 -43.87 8.98 -9.68
N VAL A 542 -45.11 9.29 -10.07
CA VAL A 542 -45.42 9.96 -11.34
C VAL A 542 -44.70 11.31 -11.43
N LEU A 543 -44.74 12.11 -10.36
CA LEU A 543 -44.05 13.41 -10.31
C LEU A 543 -42.54 13.33 -10.61
N ARG A 544 -41.89 12.19 -10.32
CA ARG A 544 -40.44 12.02 -10.49
C ARG A 544 -40.05 11.33 -11.80
N HIS A 545 -40.98 10.61 -12.43
CA HIS A 545 -40.66 9.70 -13.54
C HIS A 545 -41.49 9.95 -14.80
N HIS A 546 -42.47 10.86 -14.78
CA HIS A 546 -43.32 11.19 -15.92
C HIS A 546 -42.51 11.58 -17.16
N ASP A 547 -41.55 12.51 -17.03
CA ASP A 547 -40.67 12.97 -18.13
C ASP A 547 -39.97 11.82 -18.87
N ARG A 548 -39.64 10.74 -18.15
CA ARG A 548 -38.94 9.57 -18.71
C ARG A 548 -39.89 8.55 -19.33
N LEU A 549 -41.05 8.35 -18.71
CA LEU A 549 -41.98 7.28 -19.07
C LEU A 549 -43.00 7.70 -20.13
N GLY A 550 -43.39 8.99 -20.10
CA GLY A 550 -44.57 9.50 -20.78
C GLY A 550 -45.87 8.89 -20.26
N ASP A 551 -47.00 9.37 -20.76
CA ASP A 551 -48.33 8.94 -20.31
C ASP A 551 -48.51 7.42 -20.48
N ALA A 552 -48.14 6.88 -21.64
CA ALA A 552 -48.26 5.44 -21.91
C ALA A 552 -47.48 4.56 -20.93
N GLY A 553 -46.32 5.03 -20.44
CA GLY A 553 -45.52 4.29 -19.46
C GLY A 553 -46.08 4.40 -18.05
N VAL A 554 -46.62 5.57 -17.69
CA VAL A 554 -47.32 5.78 -16.42
C VAL A 554 -48.58 4.93 -16.35
N ASP A 555 -49.43 4.99 -17.38
CA ASP A 555 -50.68 4.23 -17.46
C ASP A 555 -50.44 2.71 -17.36
N ALA A 556 -49.39 2.22 -18.03
CA ALA A 556 -49.04 0.79 -17.99
C ALA A 556 -48.66 0.32 -16.57
N ILE A 557 -47.95 1.16 -15.81
CA ILE A 557 -47.55 0.84 -14.44
C ILE A 557 -48.74 1.01 -13.48
N GLU A 558 -49.56 2.04 -13.67
CA GLU A 558 -50.80 2.25 -12.90
C GLU A 558 -51.73 1.04 -13.03
N ALA A 559 -51.97 0.59 -14.27
CA ALA A 559 -52.82 -0.56 -14.54
C ALA A 559 -52.36 -1.82 -13.80
N ILE A 560 -51.05 -2.03 -13.64
CA ILE A 560 -50.50 -3.14 -12.86
C ILE A 560 -50.79 -2.96 -11.36
N VAL A 561 -50.56 -1.76 -10.81
CA VAL A 561 -50.79 -1.48 -9.38
C VAL A 561 -52.27 -1.61 -9.03
N GLN A 562 -53.17 -1.02 -9.83
CA GLN A 562 -54.62 -1.14 -9.66
C GLN A 562 -55.07 -2.61 -9.74
N ARG A 563 -54.63 -3.36 -10.76
CA ARG A 563 -55.00 -4.77 -10.92
C ARG A 563 -54.62 -5.61 -9.72
N GLU A 564 -53.41 -5.44 -9.18
CA GLU A 564 -52.96 -6.21 -8.02
C GLU A 564 -53.70 -5.77 -6.74
N LEU A 565 -54.00 -4.47 -6.58
CA LEU A 565 -54.85 -3.99 -5.49
C LEU A 565 -56.24 -4.63 -5.55
N GLU A 566 -56.90 -4.62 -6.72
CA GLU A 566 -58.22 -5.24 -6.92
C GLU A 566 -58.21 -6.74 -6.59
N CYS A 567 -57.19 -7.46 -7.06
CA CYS A 567 -57.01 -8.88 -6.75
C CYS A 567 -56.94 -9.14 -5.24
N LEU A 568 -56.26 -8.26 -4.48
CA LEU A 568 -56.16 -8.37 -3.03
C LEU A 568 -57.49 -8.04 -2.32
N HIS A 569 -58.25 -7.07 -2.82
CA HIS A 569 -59.58 -6.76 -2.31
C HIS A 569 -60.55 -7.94 -2.47
N THR A 570 -60.58 -8.55 -3.66
CA THR A 570 -61.42 -9.73 -3.92
C THR A 570 -61.07 -10.90 -3.00
N ARG A 571 -59.77 -11.15 -2.76
CA ARG A 571 -59.29 -12.20 -1.84
C ARG A 571 -59.66 -11.92 -0.37
N ALA A 572 -59.59 -10.67 0.06
CA ALA A 572 -59.98 -10.28 1.40
C ALA A 572 -61.49 -10.49 1.64
N HIS A 573 -62.33 -10.18 0.66
CA HIS A 573 -63.78 -10.37 0.74
C HIS A 573 -64.20 -11.85 0.71
N THR A 574 -63.51 -12.70 -0.05
CA THR A 574 -63.79 -14.14 -0.09
C THR A 574 -63.40 -14.84 1.22
N ARG A 575 -62.29 -14.44 1.87
CA ARG A 575 -61.90 -14.99 3.19
C ARG A 575 -62.81 -14.53 4.32
N GLY A 576 -63.30 -13.29 4.26
CA GLY A 576 -64.23 -12.76 5.26
C GLY A 576 -65.61 -13.45 5.31
N HIS A 577 -65.97 -14.22 4.27
CA HIS A 577 -67.19 -15.03 4.24
C HIS A 577 -66.99 -16.48 4.72
N SER A 578 -65.75 -16.95 4.90
CA SER A 578 -65.46 -18.33 5.30
C SER A 578 -64.99 -18.50 6.76
N ASP A 579 -64.55 -17.44 7.45
CA ASP A 579 -63.92 -17.53 8.79
C ASP A 579 -64.84 -17.19 9.97
N SER A 580 -66.15 -17.40 9.86
CA SER A 580 -67.06 -17.31 11.02
C SER A 580 -66.99 -18.55 11.96
N THR A 581 -66.27 -19.61 11.58
CA THR A 581 -66.15 -20.82 12.41
C THR A 581 -64.82 -21.57 12.21
N ALA A 582 -63.71 -21.12 12.80
CA ALA A 582 -62.64 -22.00 13.29
C ALA A 582 -61.50 -21.19 13.94
N ASP A 583 -61.25 -21.49 15.20
CA ASP A 583 -60.07 -21.10 15.97
C ASP A 583 -58.82 -21.85 15.45
N GLY A 584 -57.67 -21.18 15.38
CA GLY A 584 -56.37 -21.83 15.12
C GLY A 584 -55.46 -21.14 14.12
N SER A 585 -54.47 -20.40 14.65
CA SER A 585 -53.15 -20.02 14.10
C SER A 585 -52.92 -19.96 12.57
N PRO A 586 -52.37 -18.86 12.02
CA PRO A 586 -52.02 -18.80 10.60
C PRO A 586 -50.89 -19.79 10.26
N PRO A 587 -50.96 -20.49 9.12
CA PRO A 587 -49.86 -21.33 8.67
C PRO A 587 -48.68 -20.46 8.28
N ILE A 588 -47.51 -20.75 8.84
CA ILE A 588 -46.22 -20.19 8.42
C ILE A 588 -45.99 -20.59 6.97
N MET A 589 -46.19 -19.66 6.04
CA MET A 589 -45.86 -19.84 4.64
C MET A 589 -44.34 -19.69 4.49
N LEU A 590 -43.64 -20.82 4.43
CA LEU A 590 -42.22 -20.87 4.07
C LEU A 590 -42.05 -20.28 2.67
N MET A 591 -41.49 -19.06 2.59
CA MET A 591 -40.96 -18.53 1.33
C MET A 591 -39.79 -19.41 0.91
N LEU A 592 -40.02 -20.30 -0.06
CA LEU A 592 -38.96 -21.02 -0.74
C LEU A 592 -38.06 -20.03 -1.49
N PRO A 593 -36.73 -20.21 -1.45
CA PRO A 593 -35.81 -19.37 -2.20
C PRO A 593 -36.07 -19.54 -3.70
N LEU A 594 -36.44 -18.45 -4.36
CA LEU A 594 -36.38 -18.30 -5.82
C LEU A 594 -34.92 -18.50 -6.27
N GLY A 595 -34.56 -19.74 -6.60
CA GLY A 595 -33.18 -20.06 -6.96
C GLY A 595 -32.85 -21.55 -7.13
N LEU A 596 -33.75 -22.37 -7.65
CA LEU A 596 -33.39 -23.70 -8.19
C LEU A 596 -34.12 -23.93 -9.51
N PHE A 597 -33.62 -23.31 -10.57
CA PHE A 597 -33.83 -23.88 -11.91
C PHE A 597 -33.13 -25.26 -11.92
N ARG A 598 -33.92 -26.33 -12.04
CA ARG A 598 -33.39 -27.63 -12.44
C ARG A 598 -32.64 -27.43 -13.75
N ARG A 599 -31.35 -27.77 -13.78
CA ARG A 599 -30.60 -27.91 -15.04
C ARG A 599 -31.41 -28.81 -15.99
N PRO A 600 -31.59 -28.43 -17.26
CA PRO A 600 -32.12 -29.38 -18.25
C PRO A 600 -31.17 -30.59 -18.32
N ARG A 601 -31.73 -31.79 -18.47
CA ARG A 601 -30.94 -33.01 -18.71
C ARG A 601 -30.06 -32.79 -19.95
N PRO A 602 -28.80 -33.26 -19.95
CA PRO A 602 -28.02 -33.29 -21.18
C PRO A 602 -28.75 -34.15 -22.22
N PRO A 603 -28.68 -33.79 -23.52
CA PRO A 603 -29.21 -34.63 -24.58
C PRO A 603 -28.49 -35.98 -24.58
N GLU A 604 -29.24 -37.06 -24.78
CA GLU A 604 -28.69 -38.40 -24.97
C GLU A 604 -27.69 -38.40 -26.13
N PRO A 605 -26.58 -39.14 -26.02
CA PRO A 605 -25.65 -39.28 -27.12
C PRO A 605 -26.36 -39.97 -28.30
N LEU A 606 -26.32 -39.31 -29.45
CA LEU A 606 -26.71 -39.91 -30.73
C LEU A 606 -25.81 -41.13 -30.95
N SER A 607 -26.44 -42.31 -30.97
CA SER A 607 -25.83 -43.56 -31.42
C SER A 607 -25.54 -43.49 -32.92
N ILE A 608 -24.25 -43.44 -33.28
CA ILE A 608 -23.68 -44.01 -34.52
C ILE A 608 -22.47 -44.83 -34.11
#